data_AF-A0A951Y0Z5-F1
#
_entry.id   AF-A0A951Y0Z5-F1
#
_cell.length_a   1.000
_cell.length_b   1.000
_cell.length_c   1.000
_cell.angle_alpha   90.00
_cell.angle_beta   90.00
_cell.angle_gamma   90.00
#
_symmetry.space_group_name_H-M   'P 1'
#
loop_
_entity.id
_entity.type
_entity.pdbx_description
1 polymer ?
#
loop_
_entity_poly.entity_id
_entity_poly.type
_entity_poly.pdbx_seq_one_letter_code
_entity_poly.pdbx_strand_id
1 'polypeptide(L)'
;MSEPAGGKSGVTEPMAVGARLAGRSFVAALLLGAAAFYPTTVLAGPEAAGPMAAGLGIALIGAWAGLVPAVAVLNRGQQALAWGSLLGLGVRFGVTAALALVARYAAASPAILLIWVGIGQFVLLGVDVAGLIQLLRPAGEVRGSA
;
A
#
# COMPACT_ATOMS: atom_id res chain seq x y z
N MET A 1 34.70 33.35 -10.58
CA MET A 1 33.28 33.02 -10.86
C MET A 1 33.15 31.52 -10.71
N SER A 2 32.62 31.08 -9.60
CA SER A 2 32.48 29.67 -9.25
C SER A 2 31.01 29.31 -9.44
N GLU A 3 30.71 28.42 -10.38
CA GLU A 3 29.36 27.84 -10.51
C GLU A 3 28.99 27.12 -9.21
N PRO A 4 27.78 27.32 -8.67
CA PRO A 4 27.29 26.48 -7.58
C PRO A 4 27.03 25.09 -8.14
N ALA A 5 27.80 24.11 -7.66
CA ALA A 5 27.55 22.68 -7.81
C ALA A 5 26.25 22.31 -7.06
N GLY A 6 25.12 22.68 -7.63
CA GLY A 6 23.81 22.55 -7.01
C GLY A 6 22.90 21.60 -7.78
N GLY A 7 22.61 20.45 -7.17
CA GLY A 7 21.24 19.92 -7.21
C GLY A 7 20.90 18.91 -8.31
N LYS A 8 21.56 17.75 -8.31
CA LYS A 8 20.99 16.52 -8.92
C LYS A 8 20.31 15.60 -7.89
N SER A 9 20.11 16.04 -6.64
CA SER A 9 19.57 15.21 -5.56
C SER A 9 18.04 15.16 -5.46
N GLY A 10 17.30 16.04 -6.16
CA GLY A 10 15.85 16.19 -5.91
C GLY A 10 14.92 15.14 -6.54
N VAL A 11 15.40 14.37 -7.54
CA VAL A 11 14.55 13.44 -8.30
C VAL A 11 14.62 11.99 -7.75
N THR A 12 15.74 11.61 -7.12
CA THR A 12 15.95 10.25 -6.62
C THR A 12 15.21 9.98 -5.30
N GLU A 13 15.00 11.01 -4.47
CA GLU A 13 14.31 10.87 -3.18
C GLU A 13 12.84 10.42 -3.26
N PRO A 14 11.95 11.05 -4.06
CA PRO A 14 10.54 10.67 -4.10
C PRO A 14 10.33 9.26 -4.65
N MET A 15 11.13 8.85 -5.66
CA MET A 15 11.06 7.49 -6.19
C MET A 15 11.53 6.45 -5.16
N ALA A 16 12.58 6.77 -4.39
CA ALA A 16 13.05 5.88 -3.33
C ALA A 16 12.03 5.72 -2.20
N VAL A 17 11.31 6.79 -1.84
CA VAL A 17 10.21 6.73 -0.84
C VAL A 17 9.06 5.87 -1.35
N GLY A 18 8.59 6.11 -2.59
CA GLY A 18 7.54 5.32 -3.21
C GLY A 18 7.90 3.83 -3.30
N ALA A 19 9.12 3.50 -3.72
CA ALA A 19 9.61 2.12 -3.78
C ALA A 19 9.68 1.45 -2.41
N ARG A 20 10.11 2.16 -1.36
CA ARG A 20 10.14 1.64 0.02
C ARG A 20 8.75 1.34 0.55
N LEU A 21 7.79 2.24 0.33
CA LEU A 21 6.39 2.02 0.75
C LEU A 21 5.77 0.85 -0.02
N ALA A 22 5.92 0.83 -1.35
CA ALA A 22 5.43 -0.27 -2.17
C ALA A 22 6.04 -1.63 -1.77
N GLY A 23 7.34 -1.66 -1.47
CA GLY A 23 8.04 -2.85 -0.99
C GLY A 23 7.55 -3.33 0.37
N ARG A 24 7.30 -2.43 1.33
CA ARG A 24 6.70 -2.78 2.63
C ARG A 24 5.30 -3.38 2.47
N SER A 25 4.47 -2.78 1.62
CA SER A 25 3.12 -3.26 1.32
C SER A 25 3.16 -4.64 0.64
N PHE A 26 4.10 -4.87 -0.25
CA PHE A 26 4.33 -6.19 -0.85
C PHE A 26 4.71 -7.25 0.20
N VAL A 27 5.70 -6.96 1.05
CA VAL A 27 6.13 -7.87 2.12
C VAL A 27 5.01 -8.16 3.09
N ALA A 28 4.22 -7.16 3.48
CA ALA A 28 3.07 -7.34 4.36
C ALA A 28 2.00 -8.26 3.73
N ALA A 29 1.71 -8.09 2.44
CA ALA A 29 0.78 -8.97 1.73
C ALA A 29 1.30 -10.43 1.67
N LEU A 30 2.60 -10.63 1.45
CA LEU A 30 3.21 -11.97 1.46
C LEU A 30 3.13 -12.62 2.84
N LEU A 31 3.49 -11.89 3.90
CA LEU A 31 3.42 -12.39 5.27
C LEU A 31 1.98 -12.72 5.68
N LEU A 32 1.04 -11.86 5.31
CA LEU A 32 -0.38 -12.11 5.53
C LEU A 32 -0.85 -13.35 4.79
N GLY A 33 -0.50 -13.50 3.51
CA GLY A 33 -0.84 -14.68 2.72
C GLY A 33 -0.26 -15.97 3.28
N ALA A 34 1.01 -15.95 3.70
CA ALA A 34 1.68 -17.10 4.31
C ALA A 34 1.04 -17.49 5.65
N ALA A 35 0.75 -16.51 6.53
CA ALA A 35 0.09 -16.75 7.81
C ALA A 35 -1.35 -17.23 7.65
N ALA A 36 -2.03 -16.77 6.61
CA ALA A 36 -3.42 -17.07 6.31
C ALA A 36 -3.64 -18.38 5.54
N PHE A 37 -2.62 -18.90 4.87
CA PHE A 37 -2.78 -20.02 3.95
C PHE A 37 -3.35 -21.26 4.64
N TYR A 38 -2.71 -21.71 5.72
CA TYR A 38 -3.15 -22.88 6.47
C TYR A 38 -4.55 -22.72 7.09
N PRO A 39 -4.88 -21.65 7.84
CA PRO A 39 -6.22 -21.51 8.39
C PRO A 39 -7.30 -21.38 7.30
N THR A 40 -6.99 -20.76 6.16
CA THR A 40 -7.93 -20.64 5.04
C THR A 40 -8.22 -22.00 4.42
N THR A 41 -7.20 -22.81 4.15
CA THR A 41 -7.37 -24.14 3.54
C THR A 41 -8.04 -25.13 4.50
N VAL A 42 -7.78 -25.03 5.80
CA VAL A 42 -8.43 -25.87 6.81
C VAL A 42 -9.92 -25.52 6.99
N LEU A 43 -10.27 -24.24 7.00
CA LEU A 43 -11.65 -23.80 7.27
C LEU A 43 -12.55 -23.80 6.03
N ALA A 44 -11.99 -23.56 4.85
CA ALA A 44 -12.76 -23.34 3.63
C ALA A 44 -12.37 -24.27 2.46
N GLY A 45 -11.48 -25.23 2.69
CA GLY A 45 -11.02 -26.19 1.69
C GLY A 45 -9.83 -25.70 0.86
N PRO A 46 -9.08 -26.60 0.20
CA PRO A 46 -7.92 -26.26 -0.63
C PRO A 46 -8.28 -25.33 -1.81
N GLU A 47 -9.51 -25.39 -2.32
CA GLU A 47 -10.04 -24.53 -3.37
C GLU A 47 -10.12 -23.05 -2.96
N ALA A 48 -10.14 -22.75 -1.65
CA ALA A 48 -10.18 -21.39 -1.13
C ALA A 48 -8.85 -20.63 -1.30
N ALA A 49 -7.74 -21.33 -1.55
CA ALA A 49 -6.42 -20.72 -1.71
C ALA A 49 -6.36 -19.76 -2.91
N GLY A 50 -7.00 -20.11 -4.02
CA GLY A 50 -7.06 -19.28 -5.22
C GLY A 50 -7.78 -17.94 -4.98
N PRO A 51 -9.04 -17.96 -4.53
CA PRO A 51 -9.78 -16.76 -4.14
C PRO A 51 -9.09 -15.90 -3.08
N MET A 52 -8.43 -16.52 -2.10
CA MET A 52 -7.60 -15.80 -1.11
C MET A 52 -6.47 -15.03 -1.79
N ALA A 53 -5.65 -15.70 -2.60
CA ALA A 53 -4.53 -15.08 -3.30
C ALA A 53 -5.02 -13.96 -4.23
N ALA A 54 -6.13 -14.16 -4.93
CA ALA A 54 -6.76 -13.15 -5.77
C ALA A 54 -7.22 -11.93 -4.95
N GLY A 55 -7.87 -12.15 -3.81
CA GLY A 55 -8.31 -11.07 -2.93
C GLY A 55 -7.15 -10.23 -2.37
N LEU A 56 -6.07 -10.88 -1.93
CA LEU A 56 -4.85 -10.20 -1.50
C LEU A 56 -4.17 -9.43 -2.64
N GLY A 57 -4.12 -10.01 -3.84
CA GLY A 57 -3.59 -9.35 -5.03
C GLY A 57 -4.36 -8.09 -5.41
N ILE A 58 -5.71 -8.14 -5.36
CA ILE A 58 -6.57 -6.97 -5.61
C ILE A 58 -6.31 -5.86 -4.59
N ALA A 59 -6.22 -6.21 -3.30
CA ALA A 59 -5.92 -5.24 -2.26
C ALA A 59 -4.54 -4.57 -2.47
N LEU A 60 -3.54 -5.35 -2.88
CA LEU A 60 -2.20 -4.86 -3.18
C LEU A 60 -2.18 -3.91 -4.38
N ILE A 61 -2.85 -4.26 -5.48
CA ILE A 61 -2.96 -3.38 -6.66
C ILE A 61 -3.64 -2.06 -6.28
N GLY A 62 -4.73 -2.13 -5.51
CA GLY A 62 -5.41 -0.95 -5.00
C GLY A 62 -4.50 -0.09 -4.12
N ALA A 63 -3.71 -0.71 -3.24
CA ALA A 63 -2.76 0.01 -2.39
C ALA A 63 -1.71 0.76 -3.22
N TRP A 64 -1.10 0.10 -4.21
CA TRP A 64 -0.12 0.74 -5.09
C TRP A 64 -0.72 1.87 -5.93
N ALA A 65 -1.94 1.68 -6.46
CA ALA A 65 -2.64 2.73 -7.19
C ALA A 65 -2.87 3.97 -6.31
N GLY A 66 -3.22 3.77 -5.03
CA GLY A 66 -3.40 4.85 -4.07
C GLY A 66 -2.12 5.59 -3.67
N LEU A 67 -0.94 4.98 -3.82
CA LEU A 67 0.34 5.65 -3.54
C LEU A 67 0.71 6.68 -4.61
N VAL A 68 0.24 6.52 -5.85
CA VAL A 68 0.63 7.36 -6.99
C VAL A 68 0.39 8.86 -6.74
N PRO A 69 -0.81 9.32 -6.30
CA PRO A 69 -1.05 10.74 -6.09
C PRO A 69 -0.21 11.31 -4.93
N ALA A 70 -0.03 10.55 -3.85
CA ALA A 70 0.78 10.98 -2.70
C ALA A 70 2.26 11.15 -3.09
N VAL A 71 2.82 10.20 -3.84
CA VAL A 71 4.22 10.27 -4.33
C VAL A 71 4.41 11.44 -5.30
N ALA A 72 3.45 11.69 -6.18
CA ALA A 72 3.52 12.78 -7.15
C ALA A 72 3.58 14.19 -6.52
N VAL A 73 3.16 14.34 -5.25
CA VAL A 73 3.09 15.63 -4.57
C VAL A 73 4.03 15.76 -3.36
N LEU A 74 4.91 14.77 -3.11
CA LEU A 74 5.81 14.75 -1.95
C LEU A 74 6.63 16.05 -1.76
N ASN A 75 7.01 16.71 -2.85
CA ASN A 75 7.84 17.93 -2.83
C ASN A 75 7.05 19.25 -2.93
N ARG A 76 5.70 19.21 -2.88
CA ARG A 76 4.83 20.38 -3.11
C ARG A 76 4.26 21.01 -1.83
N GLY A 77 4.77 20.61 -0.66
CA GLY A 77 4.35 21.12 0.65
C GLY A 77 3.23 20.33 1.33
N GLN A 78 2.94 20.65 2.60
CA GLN A 78 2.02 19.88 3.45
C GLN A 78 0.58 19.84 2.94
N GLN A 79 0.06 20.97 2.43
CA GLN A 79 -1.30 21.03 1.91
C GLN A 79 -1.47 20.16 0.66
N ALA A 80 -0.47 20.14 -0.22
CA ALA A 80 -0.46 19.27 -1.39
C ALA A 80 -0.38 17.79 -0.99
N LEU A 81 0.43 17.45 0.02
CA LEU A 81 0.52 16.09 0.57
C LEU A 81 -0.82 15.61 1.14
N ALA A 82 -1.54 16.46 1.87
CA ALA A 82 -2.85 16.13 2.41
C ALA A 82 -3.86 15.83 1.29
N TRP A 83 -3.93 16.69 0.27
CA TRP A 83 -4.78 16.46 -0.91
C TRP A 83 -4.38 15.23 -1.71
N GLY A 84 -3.07 15.01 -1.93
CA GLY A 84 -2.57 13.82 -2.60
C GLY A 84 -2.89 12.54 -1.84
N SER A 85 -2.88 12.57 -0.50
CA SER A 85 -3.25 11.43 0.34
C SER A 85 -4.76 11.14 0.24
N LEU A 86 -5.61 12.18 0.27
CA LEU A 86 -7.06 12.04 0.09
C LEU A 86 -7.41 11.48 -1.29
N LEU A 87 -6.79 12.01 -2.35
CA LEU A 87 -6.94 11.49 -3.71
C LEU A 87 -6.43 10.04 -3.80
N GLY A 88 -5.30 9.74 -3.15
CA GLY A 88 -4.76 8.40 -3.06
C GLY A 88 -5.72 7.40 -2.42
N LEU A 89 -6.39 7.78 -1.34
CA LEU A 89 -7.46 6.98 -0.74
C LEU A 89 -8.62 6.76 -1.72
N GLY A 90 -9.08 7.82 -2.39
CA GLY A 90 -10.12 7.72 -3.41
C GLY A 90 -9.77 6.73 -4.53
N VAL A 91 -8.56 6.86 -5.10
CA VAL A 91 -8.04 5.96 -6.14
C VAL A 91 -7.94 4.53 -5.62
N ARG A 92 -7.40 4.33 -4.42
CA ARG A 92 -7.28 3.02 -3.79
C ARG A 92 -8.62 2.32 -3.64
N PHE A 93 -9.61 2.99 -3.05
CA PHE A 93 -10.95 2.42 -2.87
C PHE A 93 -11.63 2.18 -4.21
N GLY A 94 -11.54 3.12 -5.15
CA GLY A 94 -12.14 2.99 -6.48
C GLY A 94 -11.56 1.80 -7.26
N VAL A 95 -10.23 1.70 -7.34
CA VAL A 95 -9.54 0.59 -8.04
C VAL A 95 -9.84 -0.74 -7.37
N THR A 96 -9.78 -0.80 -6.03
CA THR A 96 -10.07 -2.03 -5.30
C THR A 96 -11.51 -2.48 -5.49
N ALA A 97 -12.47 -1.56 -5.39
CA ALA A 97 -13.88 -1.87 -5.55
C ALA A 97 -14.18 -2.33 -6.99
N ALA A 98 -13.62 -1.67 -8.00
CA ALA A 98 -13.77 -2.06 -9.39
C ALA A 98 -13.21 -3.47 -9.65
N LEU A 99 -11.98 -3.74 -9.20
CA LEU A 99 -11.35 -5.04 -9.36
C LEU A 99 -12.07 -6.14 -8.58
N ALA A 100 -12.50 -5.86 -7.35
CA ALA A 100 -13.26 -6.80 -6.53
C ALA A 100 -14.63 -7.11 -7.16
N LEU A 101 -15.30 -6.11 -7.74
CA LEU A 101 -16.55 -6.30 -8.44
C LEU A 101 -16.37 -7.17 -9.69
N VAL A 102 -15.34 -6.91 -10.50
CA VAL A 102 -15.04 -7.72 -11.68
C VAL A 102 -14.67 -9.15 -11.28
N ALA A 103 -13.78 -9.31 -10.31
CA ALA A 103 -13.30 -10.61 -9.87
C ALA A 103 -14.40 -11.45 -9.19
N ARG A 104 -15.37 -10.81 -8.53
CA ARG A 104 -16.55 -11.48 -7.95
C ARG A 104 -17.31 -12.31 -9.00
N TYR A 105 -17.39 -11.85 -10.25
CA TYR A 105 -18.11 -12.58 -11.31
C TYR A 105 -17.30 -13.75 -11.88
N ALA A 106 -15.98 -13.76 -11.70
CA ALA A 106 -15.08 -14.80 -12.21
C ALA A 106 -14.67 -15.83 -11.13
N ALA A 107 -14.90 -15.54 -9.85
CA ALA A 107 -14.40 -16.35 -8.75
C ALA A 107 -15.33 -17.52 -8.40
N ALA A 108 -14.73 -18.71 -8.19
CA ALA A 108 -15.44 -19.89 -7.70
C ALA A 108 -16.06 -19.68 -6.30
N SER A 109 -15.43 -18.85 -5.46
CA SER A 109 -15.92 -18.52 -4.11
C SER A 109 -15.85 -17.01 -3.88
N PRO A 110 -16.85 -16.24 -4.34
CA PRO A 110 -16.81 -14.79 -4.28
C PRO A 110 -16.75 -14.23 -2.85
N ALA A 111 -17.37 -14.92 -1.88
CA ALA A 111 -17.34 -14.51 -0.47
C ALA A 111 -15.91 -14.52 0.09
N ILE A 112 -15.15 -15.60 -0.15
CA ILE A 112 -13.76 -15.75 0.32
C ILE A 112 -12.87 -14.68 -0.32
N LEU A 113 -13.04 -14.45 -1.62
CA LEU A 113 -12.34 -13.38 -2.32
C LEU A 113 -12.59 -12.03 -1.65
N LEU A 114 -13.85 -11.64 -1.44
CA LEU A 114 -14.20 -10.34 -0.87
C LEU A 114 -13.72 -10.17 0.57
N ILE A 115 -13.76 -11.24 1.37
CA ILE A 115 -13.19 -11.24 2.73
C ILE A 115 -11.69 -10.93 2.67
N TRP A 116 -10.95 -11.61 1.80
CA TRP A 116 -9.51 -11.41 1.67
C TRP A 116 -9.13 -10.07 1.04
N VAL A 117 -9.97 -9.53 0.14
CA VAL A 117 -9.85 -8.12 -0.29
C VAL A 117 -9.97 -7.18 0.91
N GLY A 118 -10.97 -7.39 1.77
CA GLY A 118 -11.20 -6.57 2.96
C GLY A 118 -10.06 -6.64 3.97
N ILE A 119 -9.62 -7.86 4.32
CA ILE A 119 -8.50 -8.08 5.25
C ILE A 119 -7.20 -7.48 4.67
N GLY A 120 -6.91 -7.76 3.39
CA GLY A 120 -5.75 -7.20 2.71
C GLY A 120 -5.78 -5.67 2.69
N GLN A 121 -6.94 -5.09 2.41
CA GLN A 121 -7.11 -3.64 2.44
C GLN A 121 -6.81 -3.04 3.80
N PHE A 122 -7.34 -3.63 4.86
CA PHE A 122 -7.14 -3.17 6.23
C PHE A 122 -5.67 -3.24 6.64
N VAL A 123 -5.00 -4.38 6.40
CA VAL A 123 -3.58 -4.57 6.75
C VAL A 123 -2.70 -3.60 5.98
N LEU A 124 -2.89 -3.48 4.66
CA LEU A 124 -2.09 -2.59 3.83
C LEU A 124 -2.30 -1.11 4.18
N LEU A 125 -3.52 -0.72 4.54
CA LEU A 125 -3.79 0.64 5.00
C LEU A 125 -3.04 0.93 6.31
N GLY A 126 -3.01 -0.03 7.23
CA GLY A 126 -2.22 0.06 8.46
C GLY A 126 -0.72 0.23 8.19
N VAL A 127 -0.17 -0.52 7.24
CA VAL A 127 1.24 -0.41 6.82
C VAL A 127 1.53 0.96 6.23
N ASP A 128 0.66 1.49 5.36
CA ASP A 128 0.84 2.80 4.74
C ASP A 128 0.77 3.91 5.78
N VAL A 129 -0.19 3.86 6.71
CA VAL A 129 -0.31 4.83 7.82
C VAL A 129 0.93 4.78 8.72
N ALA A 130 1.38 3.59 9.11
CA ALA A 130 2.60 3.43 9.91
C ALA A 130 3.84 3.97 9.18
N GLY A 131 3.94 3.71 7.86
CA GLY A 131 5.00 4.24 7.00
C GLY A 131 4.98 5.76 6.91
N LEU A 132 3.81 6.36 6.70
CA LEU A 132 3.64 7.82 6.65
C LEU A 132 3.99 8.47 7.99
N ILE A 133 3.56 7.90 9.13
CA ILE A 133 3.91 8.41 10.46
C ILE A 133 5.43 8.40 10.65
N GLN A 134 6.13 7.34 10.23
CA GLN A 134 7.59 7.27 10.32
C GLN A 134 8.28 8.33 9.44
N LEU A 135 7.71 8.65 8.27
CA LEU A 135 8.24 9.68 7.38
C LEU A 135 7.98 11.10 7.91
N LEU A 136 6.90 11.30 8.65
CA LEU A 136 6.51 12.60 9.21
C LEU A 136 7.14 12.89 10.58
N ARG A 137 7.72 11.89 11.26
CA ARG A 137 8.44 12.13 12.53
C ARG A 137 9.63 13.06 12.28
N PRO A 138 9.73 14.21 12.97
CA PRO A 138 10.87 15.10 12.81
C PRO A 138 12.17 14.39 13.20
N ALA A 139 13.21 14.53 12.39
CA ALA A 139 14.54 13.94 12.61
C ALA A 139 15.26 14.44 13.90
N GLY A 140 14.59 15.23 14.75
CA GLY A 140 15.14 15.85 15.96
C GLY A 140 14.99 15.03 17.25
N GLU A 141 14.06 14.08 17.35
CA GLU A 141 13.82 13.35 18.62
C GLU A 141 14.79 12.17 18.87
N VAL A 142 15.58 11.75 17.88
CA VAL A 142 16.48 10.58 18.04
C VAL A 142 17.86 10.97 18.58
N ARG A 143 18.18 12.27 18.75
CA ARG A 143 19.47 12.74 19.31
C ARG A 143 19.42 13.15 20.78
N GLY A 144 18.35 12.80 21.50
CA GLY A 144 18.11 13.24 22.88
C GLY A 144 18.21 12.17 23.98
N SER A 145 18.76 10.98 23.70
CA SER A 145 19.05 9.98 24.75
C SER A 145 20.50 9.51 24.61
N ALA A 146 21.40 10.38 25.06
CA ALA A 146 22.73 10.00 25.53
C ALA A 146 22.71 10.01 27.06
#